data_AF-A0A8J3CJJ2-F1
#
_entry.id   AF-A0A8J3CJJ2-F1
#
_cell.length_a   1.000
_cell.length_b   1.000
_cell.length_c   1.000
_cell.angle_alpha   90.00
_cell.angle_beta   90.00
_cell.angle_gamma   90.00
#
_symmetry.space_group_name_H-M   'P 1'
#
loop_
_entity.id
_entity.type
_entity.pdbx_description
1 polymer ?
#
loop_
_entity_poly.entity_id
_entity_poly.type
_entity_poly.pdbx_seq_one_letter_code
_entity_poly.pdbx_strand_id
1 'polypeptide(L)' 'MSTHTYTYTGPFRLVDLTLPTRSLRVERGTPVELTPDEAAALADHPDLRRVRRPKTPKESTE' A
#
# COMPACT_ATOMS: atom_id res chain seq x y z
N MET A 1 -11.63 -10.08 -5.74
CA MET A 1 -11.45 -8.68 -5.32
C MET A 1 -10.02 -8.27 -5.66
N SER A 2 -9.81 -7.28 -6.51
CA SER A 2 -8.46 -6.85 -6.91
C SER A 2 -7.90 -5.92 -5.85
N THR A 3 -6.90 -6.36 -5.09
CA THR A 3 -6.16 -5.49 -4.15
C THR A 3 -5.05 -4.75 -4.89
N HIS A 4 -4.70 -3.58 -4.38
CA HIS A 4 -3.63 -2.75 -4.88
C HIS A 4 -2.54 -2.63 -3.83
N THR A 5 -1.29 -2.90 -4.21
CA THR A 5 -0.16 -2.73 -3.30
C THR A 5 0.37 -1.30 -3.39
N TYR A 6 0.51 -0.66 -2.24
CA TYR A 6 1.10 0.66 -2.11
C TYR A 6 2.27 0.62 -1.13
N THR A 7 3.17 1.58 -1.26
CA THR A 7 4.26 1.80 -0.30
C THR A 7 4.31 3.27 0.05
N TYR A 8 4.41 3.53 1.35
CA TYR A 8 4.62 4.87 1.86
C TYR A 8 6.09 5.28 1.71
N THR A 9 6.33 6.38 1.01
CA THR A 9 7.68 6.92 0.71
C THR A 9 7.93 8.28 1.36
N GLY A 10 7.04 8.72 2.26
CA GLY A 10 7.15 10.01 2.92
C GLY A 10 8.35 10.12 3.87
N PRO A 11 8.54 11.29 4.49
CA PRO A 11 9.69 11.56 5.36
C PRO A 11 9.58 10.85 6.72
N PHE A 12 8.36 10.54 7.16
CA PHE A 12 8.11 9.89 8.44
C PHE A 12 8.38 8.38 8.37
N ARG A 13 8.86 7.80 9.46
CA ARG A 13 9.06 6.34 9.54
C ARG A 13 7.72 5.60 9.62
N LEU A 14 6.76 6.15 10.36
CA LEU A 14 5.46 5.54 10.62
C LEU A 14 4.39 6.61 10.43
N VAL A 15 3.31 6.29 9.71
CA VAL A 15 2.18 7.19 9.51
C VAL A 15 0.88 6.43 9.71
N ASP A 16 -0.11 7.10 10.29
CA ASP A 16 -1.47 6.61 10.40
C ASP A 16 -2.29 7.21 9.24
N LEU A 17 -2.71 6.36 8.32
CA LEU A 17 -3.58 6.70 7.21
C LEU A 17 -5.03 6.57 7.66
N THR A 18 -5.76 7.69 7.68
CA THR A 18 -7.19 7.67 7.98
C THR A 18 -7.95 7.31 6.71
N LEU A 19 -8.58 6.13 6.71
CA LEU A 19 -9.44 5.66 5.63
C LEU A 19 -10.90 5.82 6.05
N PRO A 20 -11.85 5.87 5.10
CA PRO A 20 -13.28 6.00 5.40
C PRO A 20 -13.80 4.90 6.32
N THR A 21 -13.22 3.70 6.24
CA THR A 21 -13.68 2.49 6.92
C THR A 21 -12.85 2.12 8.15
N ARG A 22 -11.62 2.65 8.29
CA ARG A 22 -10.69 2.32 9.39
C ARG A 22 -9.46 3.23 9.40
N SER A 23 -8.67 3.15 10.47
CA SER A 23 -7.31 3.70 10.49
C SER A 23 -6.29 2.62 10.14
N LEU A 24 -5.33 2.94 9.28
CA LEU A 24 -4.27 2.03 8.86
C LEU A 24 -2.90 2.63 9.18
N ARG A 25 -2.16 1.98 10.08
CA ARG A 25 -0.79 2.36 10.40
C ARG A 25 0.18 1.70 9.43
N VAL A 26 0.98 2.50 8.72
CA VAL A 26 1.93 2.03 7.71
C VAL A 26 3.34 2.50 8.03
N GLU A 27 4.33 1.63 7.82
CA GLU A 27 5.74 1.96 7.94
C GLU A 27 6.32 2.33 6.57
N ARG A 28 7.25 3.28 6.55
CA ARG A 28 7.95 3.73 5.35
C ARG A 28 8.71 2.57 4.71
N GLY A 29 8.52 2.39 3.41
CA GLY A 29 9.15 1.31 2.65
C GLY A 29 8.44 -0.04 2.78
N THR A 30 7.43 -0.16 3.65
CA THR A 30 6.68 -1.40 3.81
C THR A 30 5.53 -1.45 2.82
N PRO A 31 5.40 -2.53 2.02
CA PRO A 31 4.28 -2.71 1.12
C PRO A 31 3.00 -3.02 1.91
N VAL A 32 1.92 -2.32 1.57
CA VAL A 32 0.60 -2.52 2.16
C VAL A 32 -0.42 -2.81 1.07
N GLU A 33 -1.31 -3.75 1.33
CA GLU A 33 -2.41 -4.08 0.43
C GLU A 33 -3.64 -3.27 0.80
N LEU A 34 -4.13 -2.50 -0.17
CA LEU A 34 -5.32 -1.68 -0.04
C LEU A 34 -6.40 -2.23 -0.98
N THR A 35 -7.64 -2.17 -0.53
CA THR A 35 -8.79 -2.37 -1.41
C THR A 35 -8.89 -1.24 -2.44
N PRO A 36 -9.66 -1.40 -3.53
CA PRO A 36 -9.86 -0.34 -4.51
C PRO A 36 -10.40 0.96 -3.91
N ASP A 37 -11.27 0.85 -2.92
CA ASP A 37 -11.88 1.98 -2.21
C ASP A 37 -10.85 2.74 -1.36
N GLU A 38 -10.07 2.01 -0.55
CA GLU A 38 -8.98 2.59 0.25
C GLU A 38 -7.89 3.22 -0.63
N ALA A 39 -7.57 2.55 -1.75
CA ALA A 39 -6.61 3.05 -2.73
C ALA A 39 -7.10 4.33 -3.42
N ALA A 40 -8.41 4.47 -3.66
CA ALA A 40 -9.00 5.69 -4.21
C ALA A 40 -8.97 6.84 -3.19
N ALA A 41 -9.29 6.55 -1.93
CA ALA A 41 -9.21 7.54 -0.84
C ALA A 41 -7.78 8.06 -0.63
N LEU A 42 -6.77 7.24 -0.92
CA LEU A 42 -5.36 7.58 -0.80
C LEU A 42 -4.68 7.94 -2.13
N ALA A 43 -5.42 7.98 -3.24
CA ALA A 43 -4.86 8.21 -4.57
C ALA A 43 -4.19 9.60 -4.70
N ASP A 44 -4.72 10.59 -3.98
CA ASP A 44 -4.20 11.96 -3.91
C ASP A 44 -3.09 12.14 -2.87
N HIS A 45 -2.71 11.10 -2.13
CA HIS A 45 -1.68 11.23 -1.09
C HIS A 45 -0.28 11.26 -1.74
N PRO A 46 0.47 12.39 -1.66
CA PRO A 46 1.70 12.59 -2.43
C PRO A 46 2.82 11.60 -2.08
N ASP A 47 2.81 11.09 -0.84
CA ASP A 47 3.79 10.13 -0.33
C ASP A 47 3.42 8.66 -0.52
N LEU A 48 2.26 8.34 -1.09
CA LEU A 48 1.86 6.95 -1.35
C LEU A 48 2.10 6.59 -2.81
N ARG A 49 3.04 5.66 -3.02
CA ARG A 49 3.41 5.17 -4.34
C ARG A 49 2.77 3.81 -4.56
N ARG A 50 2.02 3.66 -5.65
CA ARG A 50 1.50 2.35 -6.06
C ARG A 50 2.67 1.48 -6.51
N VAL A 51 2.86 0.36 -5.83
CA VAL A 51 3.81 -0.66 -6.25
C VAL A 51 3.08 -1.62 -7.16
N ARG A 52 3.45 -1.66 -8.43
CA ARG A 52 3.07 -2.81 -9.26
C ARG A 52 3.83 -4.00 -8.67
N ARG A 53 3.12 -4.92 -8.01
CA ARG A 53 3.71 -6.23 -7.69
C ARG A 53 4.34 -6.74 -8.98
N PRO A 54 5.65 -7.07 -9.01
CA PRO A 54 6.14 -7.92 -10.07
C PRO A 54 5.28 -9.20 -10.02
N LYS A 55 4.79 -9.63 -11.18
CA LYS A 55 4.31 -11.00 -11.34
C LYS A 55 5.52 -11.91 -11.11
N THR A 56 5.87 -12.19 -9.86
CA THR A 56 6.78 -13.29 -9.54
C THR A 56 5.91 -14.43 -9.05
N PRO A 57 5.62 -15.43 -9.90
CA PRO A 57 5.50 -16.78 -9.38
C PRO A 57 6.91 -17.13 -8.87
N LYS A 58 7.15 -17.03 -7.57
CA LYS A 58 8.15 -17.92 -6.96
C LYS A 58 7.43 -19.24 -6.78
N GLU A 59 7.32 -19.97 -7.87
CA GLU A 59 7.20 -21.42 -7.82
C GLU A 59 8.47 -21.89 -7.10
N SER A 60 8.29 -22.36 -5.87
CA SER A 60 9.32 -23.13 -5.18
C SER A 60 9.58 -24.37 -6.02
N THR A 61 10.68 -24.41 -6.75
CA THR A 61 11.25 -25.67 -7.20
C THR A 61 12.20 -26.13 -6.10
N GLU A 62 11.73 -27.07 -5.29
CA GLU A 62 12.58 -28.00 -4.53
C GLU A 62 12.68 -29.30 -5.32
#